data_AF-A0A0J8VNE9-F1
#
_entry.id   AF-A0A0J8VNE9-F1
#
_cell.length_a   1.000
_cell.length_b   1.000
_cell.length_c   1.000
_cell.angle_alpha   90.00
_cell.angle_beta   90.00
_cell.angle_gamma   90.00
#
_symmetry.space_group_name_H-M   'P 1'
#
loop_
_entity.id
_entity.type
_entity.pdbx_description
1 polymer ?
#
loop_
_entity_poly.entity_id
_entity_poly.type
_entity_poly.pdbx_seq_one_letter_code
_entity_poly.pdbx_strand_id
1 'polypeptide(L)'
;MKPIHYVFIWLLELLSLSVIYSLLCYVMPDEALFLWYEDRYGMVMENQWYDAYTLILMLIAIFINCVLIWLIFSACNRKELT
;
A
#
# COMPACT_ATOMS: atom_id res chain seq x y z
N MET A 1 -18.10 7.25 -21.34
CA MET A 1 -18.01 5.99 -20.57
C MET A 1 -19.33 5.73 -19.87
N LYS A 2 -19.81 4.48 -19.81
CA LYS A 2 -21.03 4.14 -19.04
C LYS A 2 -20.74 4.22 -17.53
N PRO A 3 -21.70 4.63 -16.69
CA PRO A 3 -21.53 4.75 -15.23
C PRO A 3 -20.95 3.49 -14.59
N ILE A 4 -21.35 2.33 -15.11
CA ILE A 4 -20.90 1.02 -14.62
C ILE A 4 -19.38 0.83 -14.74
N HIS A 5 -18.73 1.42 -15.75
CA HIS A 5 -17.28 1.32 -15.90
C HIS A 5 -16.53 2.04 -14.78
N TYR A 6 -17.04 3.19 -14.31
CA TYR A 6 -16.44 3.90 -13.18
C TYR A 6 -16.49 3.07 -11.90
N VAL A 7 -17.60 2.38 -11.65
CA VAL A 7 -17.74 1.49 -10.49
C VAL A 7 -16.74 0.33 -10.57
N PHE A 8 -16.59 -0.29 -11.75
CA PHE A 8 -15.63 -1.37 -11.93
C PHE A 8 -14.18 -0.92 -11.77
N ILE A 9 -13.81 0.26 -12.29
CA ILE A 9 -12.47 0.80 -12.12
C ILE A 9 -12.19 1.06 -10.65
N TRP A 10 -13.12 1.70 -9.94
CA TRP A 10 -12.98 1.97 -8.51
C TRP A 10 -12.82 0.68 -7.68
N LEU A 11 -13.63 -0.36 -7.97
CA LEU A 11 -13.50 -1.65 -7.30
C LEU A 11 -12.15 -2.31 -7.57
N LEU A 12 -11.61 -2.18 -8.79
CA LEU A 12 -10.33 -2.75 -9.17
C LEU A 12 -9.16 -2.01 -8.51
N GLU A 13 -9.24 -0.68 -8.42
CA GLU A 13 -8.26 0.14 -7.68
C GLU A 13 -8.26 -0.18 -6.18
N LEU A 14 -9.45 -0.37 -5.59
CA LEU A 14 -9.58 -0.78 -4.19
C LEU A 14 -9.02 -2.19 -3.96
N LEU A 15 -9.28 -3.12 -4.88
CA LEU A 15 -8.74 -4.49 -4.83
C LEU A 15 -7.22 -4.50 -5.00
N SER A 16 -6.67 -3.66 -5.88
CA SER A 16 -5.23 -3.49 -6.04
C SER A 16 -4.59 -2.99 -4.73
N LEU A 17 -5.17 -1.95 -4.13
CA LEU A 17 -4.69 -1.41 -2.86
C LEU A 17 -4.73 -2.46 -1.74
N SER A 18 -5.83 -3.22 -1.63
CA SER A 18 -6.00 -4.24 -0.59
C SER A 18 -5.00 -5.38 -0.73
N VAL A 19 -4.71 -5.81 -1.97
CA VAL A 19 -3.68 -6.82 -2.25
C VAL A 19 -2.29 -6.30 -1.88
N ILE A 20 -1.94 -5.08 -2.28
CA ILE A 20 -0.64 -4.47 -1.95
C ILE A 20 -0.46 -4.35 -0.44
N TYR A 21 -1.46 -3.84 0.27
CA TYR A 21 -1.42 -3.70 1.72
C TYR A 21 -1.27 -5.07 2.40
N SER A 22 -2.04 -6.07 1.98
CA SER A 22 -1.97 -7.43 2.55
C SER A 22 -0.59 -8.06 2.34
N LEU A 23 0.02 -7.85 1.17
CA LEU A 23 1.37 -8.32 0.87
C LEU A 23 2.41 -7.62 1.75
N LEU A 24 2.29 -6.31 1.97
CA LEU A 24 3.18 -5.58 2.87
C LEU A 24 3.07 -6.10 4.30
N CYS A 25 1.86 -6.34 4.80
CA CYS A 25 1.65 -6.93 6.12
C CYS A 25 2.21 -8.36 6.23
N TYR A 26 2.15 -9.15 5.15
CA TYR A 26 2.70 -10.51 5.14
C TYR A 26 4.23 -10.54 5.12
N VAL A 27 4.85 -9.62 4.38
CA VAL A 27 6.31 -9.59 4.17
C VAL A 27 7.04 -8.86 5.29
N MET A 28 6.44 -7.82 5.86
CA MET A 28 7.11 -7.01 6.87
C MET A 28 7.13 -7.71 8.24
N PRO A 29 8.32 -7.90 8.84
CA PRO A 29 8.45 -8.51 10.16
C PRO A 29 8.16 -7.47 11.24
N ASP A 30 6.91 -7.40 11.67
CA ASP A 30 6.40 -6.45 12.67
C ASP A 30 7.10 -6.60 14.03
N GLU A 31 7.23 -7.82 14.55
CA GLU A 31 7.89 -8.12 15.83
C GLU A 31 9.38 -7.72 15.82
N ALA A 32 10.09 -8.01 14.73
CA ALA A 32 11.51 -7.69 14.61
C ALA A 32 11.75 -6.17 14.56
N LEU A 33 10.87 -5.44 13.87
CA LEU A 33 10.92 -3.98 13.81
C LEU A 33 10.58 -3.35 15.17
N PHE A 34 9.62 -3.92 15.89
CA PHE A 34 9.26 -3.49 17.24
C PHE A 34 10.45 -3.65 18.21
N LEU A 35 11.04 -4.84 18.27
CA LEU A 35 12.20 -5.10 19.13
C LEU A 35 13.40 -4.21 18.79
N TRP A 36 13.66 -3.99 17.49
CA TRP A 36 14.73 -3.08 17.06
C TRP A 36 14.48 -1.64 17.49
N TYR A 37 13.23 -1.17 17.42
CA TYR A 37 12.88 0.18 17.83
C TYR A 37 12.97 0.34 19.35
N GLU A 38 12.48 -0.65 20.09
CA GLU A 38 12.54 -0.67 21.55
C GLU A 38 13.99 -0.62 22.07
N ASP A 39 14.89 -1.41 21.46
CA ASP A 39 16.32 -1.43 21.80
C ASP A 39 16.99 -0.06 21.58
N ARG A 40 16.54 0.71 20.58
CA ARG A 40 17.20 1.96 20.16
C ARG A 40 16.59 3.22 20.75
N TYR A 41 15.28 3.26 20.93
CA TYR A 41 14.52 4.45 21.31
C TYR A 41 13.79 4.29 22.66
N GLY A 42 13.78 3.09 23.23
CA GLY A 42 13.13 2.77 24.50
C GLY A 42 11.72 2.20 24.33
N MET A 43 11.11 1.82 25.46
CA MET A 43 9.79 1.17 25.48
C MET A 43 8.70 2.11 24.96
N VAL A 44 7.93 1.63 23.99
CA VAL A 44 6.69 2.25 23.52
C VAL A 44 5.54 1.29 23.83
N MET A 45 4.37 1.84 24.17
CA MET A 45 3.17 1.01 24.33
C MET A 45 2.86 0.31 23.01
N GLU A 46 2.75 -1.02 23.04
CA GLU A 46 2.48 -1.86 21.88
C GLU A 46 1.31 -1.31 21.03
N ASN A 47 0.21 -0.88 21.65
CA ASN A 47 -0.92 -0.33 20.92
C ASN A 47 -0.57 0.91 20.10
N GLN A 48 0.23 1.83 20.65
CA GLN A 48 0.67 3.03 19.92
C GLN A 48 1.65 2.68 18.80
N TRP A 49 2.48 1.65 19.00
CA TRP A 49 3.37 1.14 17.97
C TRP A 49 2.58 0.56 16.80
N TYR A 50 1.63 -0.36 17.07
CA TYR A 50 0.83 -0.99 16.03
C TYR A 50 -0.04 0.02 15.26
N ASP A 51 -0.61 1.02 15.92
CA ASP A 51 -1.35 2.11 15.26
C ASP A 51 -0.44 2.88 14.28
N ALA A 52 0.74 3.31 14.73
CA ALA A 52 1.68 4.03 13.88
C ALA A 52 2.22 3.15 12.74
N TYR A 53 2.54 1.90 13.04
CA TYR A 53 3.10 0.94 12.10
C TYR A 53 2.12 0.61 10.96
N THR A 54 0.87 0.27 11.30
CA THR A 54 -0.17 -0.01 10.32
C THR A 54 -0.51 1.21 9.46
N LEU A 55 -0.50 2.41 10.05
CA LEU A 55 -0.67 3.67 9.32
C LEU A 55 0.47 3.89 8.30
N ILE A 56 1.73 3.68 8.71
CA ILE A 56 2.88 3.80 7.81
C ILE A 56 2.79 2.78 6.67
N LEU A 57 2.45 1.52 6.96
CA LEU A 57 2.26 0.49 5.93
C LEU A 57 1.13 0.86 4.96
N MET A 58 0.03 1.43 5.47
CA MET A 58 -1.06 1.91 4.63
C MET A 58 -0.62 3.05 3.70
N LEU A 59 0.15 4.02 4.20
CA LEU A 59 0.69 5.11 3.37
C LEU A 59 1.63 4.58 2.28
N ILE A 60 2.49 3.61 2.61
CA ILE A 60 3.36 2.94 1.64
C ILE A 60 2.54 2.19 0.60
N ALA A 61 1.49 1.47 1.01
CA ALA A 61 0.60 0.76 0.11
C ALA A 61 -0.09 1.71 -0.88
N ILE A 62 -0.59 2.85 -0.39
CA ILE A 62 -1.21 3.89 -1.23
C ILE A 62 -0.19 4.43 -2.22
N PHE A 63 1.03 4.76 -1.77
CA PHE A 63 2.08 5.28 -2.64
C PHE A 63 2.44 4.29 -3.75
N ILE A 64 2.66 3.01 -3.42
CA ILE A 64 2.93 1.95 -4.39
C ILE A 64 1.77 1.81 -5.38
N ASN A 65 0.53 1.82 -4.90
CA ASN A 65 -0.66 1.72 -5.75
C ASN A 65 -0.75 2.89 -6.74
N CYS A 66 -0.49 4.12 -6.29
CA CYS A 66 -0.43 5.29 -7.18
C CYS A 66 0.67 5.16 -8.25
N VAL A 67 1.86 4.68 -7.87
CA VAL A 67 2.96 4.43 -8.82
C VAL A 67 2.56 3.35 -9.83
N LEU A 68 1.89 2.28 -9.39
CA LEU A 68 1.43 1.21 -10.27
C LEU A 68 0.43 1.72 -11.31
N ILE A 69 -0.57 2.50 -10.86
CA ILE A 69 -1.56 3.13 -11.74
C ILE A 69 -0.86 4.03 -12.77
N TRP A 70 0.09 4.84 -12.33
CA TRP A 70 0.87 5.71 -13.21
C TRP A 70 1.67 4.93 -14.26
N LEU A 71 2.33 3.85 -13.85
CA LEU A 71 3.10 2.98 -14.75
C LEU A 71 2.19 2.29 -15.78
N ILE A 72 1.04 1.76 -15.36
CA ILE A 72 0.07 1.13 -16.26
C ILE A 72 -0.45 2.16 -17.29
N PHE A 73 -0.81 3.36 -16.83
CA PHE A 73 -1.26 4.43 -17.71
C PHE A 73 -0.16 4.82 -18.72
N SER A 74 1.06 5.03 -18.25
CA SER A 74 2.21 5.36 -19.10
C SER A 74 2.50 4.26 -20.14
N ALA A 75 2.44 2.99 -19.74
CA ALA A 75 2.66 1.85 -20.62
C ALA A 75 1.55 1.70 -21.67
N CYS A 76 0.29 1.90 -21.31
CA CYS A 76 -0.84 1.87 -22.25
C CYS A 76 -0.75 3.02 -23.26
N ASN A 77 -0.45 4.24 -22.79
CA ASN A 77 -0.33 5.40 -23.66
C ASN A 77 0.82 5.26 -24.69
N ARG A 78 1.89 4.53 -24.33
CA ARG A 78 2.99 4.23 -25.26
C ARG A 78 2.61 3.26 -26.37
N LYS A 79 1.65 2.36 -26.15
CA LYS A 79 1.18 1.37 -27.15
C LYS A 79 0.27 1.97 -28.22
N GLU A 80 -0.34 3.13 -27.98
CA GLU A 80 -1.18 3.81 -28.98
C GLU A 80 -0.36 4.59 -30.03
N LEU A 81 0.95 4.81 -29.81
CA LEU A 81 1.85 5.58 -30.69
C LEU A 81 2.76 4.73 -31.58
N THR A 82 2.72 3.39 -31.47
CA THR A 82 3.50 2.42 -32.27
C THR A 82 2.57 1.58 -33.13
#